data_AF-A0A6A4ZTW4-F1
#
_entry.id   AF-A0A6A4ZTW4-F1
#
_cell.length_a   1.000
_cell.length_b   1.000
_cell.length_c   1.000
_cell.angle_alpha   90.00
_cell.angle_beta   90.00
_cell.angle_gamma   90.00
#
_symmetry.space_group_name_H-M   'P 1'
#
loop_
_entity.id
_entity.type
_entity.pdbx_description
1 polymer ?
#
loop_
_entity_poly.entity_id
_entity_poly.type
_entity_poly.pdbx_seq_one_letter_code
_entity_poly.pdbx_strand_id
1 'polypeptide(L)'
;MFWKNPSALTQVLIVSFVCFTCPGLFNALGSIAAGVADETITYNATSMLYAFFALFGLFAGGMVNVIGPKYTLFIGSWGYILYSGSLLAMDKGYNATTKEYTSASTNFFYAANAILGICAGFLWTAQGQMCMSYPTTETKGTYFAYFWVIFNLGGTLGGLLAFGTNYNNKGV
;
A
#
# COMPACT_ATOMS: atom_id res chain seq x y z
N MET A 1 -1.29 -11.67 32.52
CA MET A 1 -2.14 -12.53 31.66
C MET A 1 -3.15 -11.68 30.86
N PHE A 2 -2.72 -10.55 30.26
CA PHE A 2 -3.55 -9.71 29.36
C PHE A 2 -3.03 -9.67 27.92
N TRP A 3 -1.87 -10.28 27.68
CA TRP A 3 -1.19 -10.33 26.37
C TRP A 3 -1.51 -11.60 25.57
N LYS A 4 -2.28 -12.54 26.12
CA LYS A 4 -2.33 -13.90 25.58
C LYS A 4 -3.40 -14.13 24.51
N ASN A 5 -4.43 -13.27 24.40
CA ASN A 5 -5.45 -13.32 23.33
C ASN A 5 -6.08 -11.92 23.12
N PRO A 6 -5.61 -11.07 22.21
CA PRO A 6 -6.39 -9.90 21.81
C PRO A 6 -7.68 -10.43 21.16
N SER A 7 -8.84 -9.89 21.57
CA SER A 7 -10.14 -10.18 20.96
C SER A 7 -10.03 -10.15 19.43
N ALA A 8 -10.74 -11.02 18.72
CA ALA A 8 -10.76 -11.05 17.25
C ALA A 8 -10.99 -9.66 16.65
N LEU A 9 -11.83 -8.86 17.32
CA LEU A 9 -12.10 -7.46 16.99
C LEU A 9 -10.85 -6.58 17.11
N THR A 10 -10.09 -6.69 18.21
CA THR A 10 -8.84 -5.95 18.40
C THR A 10 -7.79 -6.30 17.34
N GLN A 11 -7.68 -7.58 16.97
CA GLN A 11 -6.74 -8.01 15.93
C GLN A 11 -7.12 -7.46 14.56
N VAL A 12 -8.41 -7.49 14.21
CA VAL A 12 -8.90 -6.88 12.97
C VAL A 12 -8.62 -5.38 12.97
N LEU A 13 -8.93 -4.66 14.04
CA LEU A 13 -8.66 -3.21 14.13
C LEU A 13 -7.18 -2.86 13.97
N ILE A 14 -6.26 -3.64 14.57
CA ILE A 14 -4.81 -3.43 14.40
C ILE A 14 -4.42 -3.63 12.92
N VAL A 15 -4.90 -4.68 12.27
CA VAL A 15 -4.61 -4.93 10.85
C VAL A 15 -5.21 -3.83 9.96
N SER A 16 -6.43 -3.40 10.24
CA SER A 16 -7.08 -2.28 9.55
C SER A 16 -6.26 -1.01 9.67
N PHE A 17 -5.69 -0.72 10.85
CA PHE A 17 -4.84 0.44 11.07
C PHE A 17 -3.50 0.34 10.32
N VAL A 18 -2.90 -0.85 10.26
CA VAL A 18 -1.71 -1.09 9.43
C VAL A 18 -2.03 -0.90 7.94
N CYS A 19 -3.20 -1.38 7.49
CA CYS A 19 -3.63 -1.21 6.10
C CYS A 19 -3.99 0.25 5.78
N PHE A 20 -4.51 0.99 6.75
CA PHE A 20 -4.71 2.44 6.65
C PHE A 20 -3.38 3.19 6.49
N THR A 21 -2.34 2.81 7.24
CA THR A 21 -1.04 3.51 7.18
C THR A 21 -0.18 3.11 5.97
N CYS A 22 -0.26 1.87 5.49
CA CYS A 22 0.58 1.41 4.38
C CYS A 22 -0.15 1.58 3.02
N PRO A 23 -1.12 0.72 2.64
CA PRO A 23 -1.98 0.94 1.49
C PRO A 23 -2.71 2.30 1.43
N GLY A 24 -3.19 2.82 2.56
CA GLY A 24 -3.87 4.12 2.57
C GLY A 24 -2.91 5.29 2.25
N LEU A 25 -1.66 5.22 2.71
CA LEU A 25 -0.63 6.18 2.31
C LEU A 25 -0.28 6.04 0.83
N PHE A 26 -0.21 4.82 0.28
CA PHE A 26 -0.02 4.62 -1.15
C PHE A 26 -1.12 5.31 -1.98
N ASN A 27 -2.39 5.13 -1.59
CA ASN A 27 -3.51 5.82 -2.23
C ASN A 27 -3.39 7.36 -2.11
N ALA A 28 -3.00 7.86 -0.93
CA ALA A 28 -2.79 9.28 -0.71
C ALA A 28 -1.65 9.87 -1.55
N LEU A 29 -0.51 9.19 -1.63
CA LEU A 29 0.64 9.59 -2.43
C LEU A 29 0.31 9.59 -3.93
N GLY A 30 -0.50 8.62 -4.38
CA GLY A 30 -1.05 8.61 -5.73
C GLY A 30 -1.95 9.83 -6.02
N SER A 31 -2.79 10.25 -5.07
CA SER A 31 -3.68 11.41 -5.24
C SER A 31 -2.96 12.76 -5.27
N ILE A 32 -1.80 12.89 -4.64
CA ILE A 32 -1.04 14.16 -4.56
C ILE A 32 -0.01 14.26 -5.71
N ALA A 33 0.09 13.26 -6.60
CA ALA A 33 1.12 13.18 -7.64
C ALA A 33 2.54 13.36 -7.05
N ALA A 34 2.81 12.72 -5.91
CA ALA A 34 4.01 12.97 -5.13
C ALA A 34 5.28 12.53 -5.87
N GLY A 35 6.03 13.48 -6.45
CA GLY A 35 7.42 13.29 -6.87
C GLY A 35 7.66 12.73 -8.28
N VAL A 36 6.62 12.43 -9.06
CA VAL A 36 6.77 11.99 -10.47
C VAL A 36 5.78 12.76 -11.36
N ALA A 37 6.32 13.72 -12.11
CA ALA A 37 5.59 14.55 -13.09
C ALA A 37 5.45 13.90 -14.48
N ASP A 38 6.20 12.83 -14.80
CA ASP A 38 6.05 12.11 -16.08
C ASP A 38 5.03 10.99 -15.93
N GLU A 39 3.93 11.12 -16.67
CA GLU A 39 2.84 10.14 -16.69
C GLU A 39 3.30 8.78 -17.22
N THR A 40 4.21 8.75 -18.20
CA THR A 40 4.72 7.50 -18.80
C THR A 40 5.46 6.65 -17.78
N ILE A 41 6.28 7.30 -16.94
CA ILE A 41 7.01 6.62 -15.87
C ILE A 41 6.01 6.04 -14.85
N THR A 42 5.01 6.82 -14.47
CA THR A 42 3.97 6.39 -13.53
C THR A 42 3.15 5.22 -14.06
N TYR A 43 2.74 5.25 -15.33
CA TYR A 43 1.99 4.17 -15.96
C TYR A 43 2.80 2.88 -16.06
N ASN A 44 4.06 2.96 -16.50
CA ASN A 44 4.95 1.81 -16.57
C ASN A 44 5.16 1.20 -15.17
N ALA A 45 5.44 2.02 -14.16
CA ALA A 45 5.61 1.55 -12.78
C ALA A 45 4.34 0.87 -12.24
N THR A 46 3.17 1.45 -12.49
CA THR A 46 1.87 0.89 -12.09
C THR A 46 1.60 -0.45 -12.78
N SER A 47 1.92 -0.56 -14.07
CA SER A 47 1.80 -1.82 -14.81
C SER A 47 2.70 -2.91 -14.22
N MET A 48 3.92 -2.57 -13.81
CA MET A 48 4.84 -3.50 -13.15
C MET A 48 4.28 -3.94 -11.80
N LEU A 49 3.81 -3.01 -10.98
CA LEU A 49 3.20 -3.31 -9.69
C LEU A 49 2.08 -4.34 -9.84
N TYR A 50 1.14 -4.12 -10.76
CA TYR A 50 0.01 -5.04 -10.97
C TYR A 50 0.43 -6.35 -11.62
N ALA A 51 1.41 -6.35 -12.53
CA ALA A 51 1.94 -7.58 -13.12
C ALA A 51 2.58 -8.50 -12.07
N PHE A 52 3.44 -7.94 -11.20
CA PHE A 52 4.04 -8.67 -10.10
C PHE A 52 3.01 -9.06 -9.04
N PHE A 53 2.04 -8.20 -8.75
CA PHE A 53 0.94 -8.53 -7.84
C PHE A 53 0.11 -9.71 -8.33
N ALA A 54 -0.21 -9.76 -9.63
CA ALA A 54 -0.93 -10.90 -10.22
C ALA A 54 -0.09 -12.19 -10.16
N LEU A 55 1.18 -12.13 -10.55
CA LEU A 55 2.08 -13.29 -10.55
C LEU A 55 2.28 -13.86 -9.15
N PHE A 56 2.63 -13.02 -8.18
CA PHE A 56 2.92 -13.46 -6.82
C PHE A 56 1.66 -13.68 -5.98
N GLY A 57 0.54 -13.06 -6.34
CA GLY A 57 -0.77 -13.33 -5.75
C GLY A 57 -1.19 -14.80 -5.89
N LEU A 58 -0.85 -15.45 -7.02
CA LEU A 58 -1.11 -16.87 -7.23
C LEU A 58 -0.36 -17.76 -6.22
N PHE A 59 0.88 -17.40 -5.89
CA PHE A 59 1.73 -18.17 -4.97
C PHE A 59 1.59 -17.72 -3.50
N ALA A 60 1.03 -16.53 -3.27
CA ALA A 60 0.90 -15.94 -1.95
C ALA A 60 0.06 -16.80 -1.00
N GLY A 61 -0.96 -17.51 -1.50
CA GLY A 61 -1.81 -18.38 -0.68
C GLY A 61 -1.01 -19.50 -0.01
N GLY A 62 -0.13 -20.16 -0.77
CA GLY A 62 0.75 -21.20 -0.24
C GLY A 62 1.74 -20.66 0.78
N MET A 63 2.35 -19.51 0.48
CA MET A 63 3.32 -18.87 1.39
C MET A 63 2.68 -18.40 2.71
N VAL A 64 1.49 -17.79 2.66
CA VAL A 64 0.75 -17.36 3.86
C VAL A 64 0.42 -18.55 4.75
N ASN A 65 0.08 -19.70 4.17
CA ASN A 65 -0.25 -20.90 4.93
C ASN A 65 0.97 -21.49 5.65
N VAL A 66 2.17 -21.39 5.07
CA VAL A 66 3.42 -21.90 5.66
C VAL A 66 4.02 -20.94 6.69
N ILE A 67 4.10 -19.65 6.35
CA ILE A 67 4.78 -18.62 7.17
C ILE A 67 3.84 -18.06 8.25
N GLY A 68 2.54 -18.11 8.00
CA GLY A 68 1.51 -17.54 8.85
C GLY A 68 1.18 -16.08 8.49
N PRO A 69 -0.07 -15.64 8.73
CA PRO A 69 -0.55 -14.34 8.27
C PRO A 69 0.11 -13.15 8.96
N LYS A 70 0.55 -13.28 10.22
CA LYS A 70 1.18 -12.20 10.99
C LYS A 70 2.53 -11.78 10.40
N TYR A 71 3.40 -12.76 10.14
CA TYR A 71 4.72 -12.49 9.55
C TYR A 71 4.60 -12.09 8.08
N THR A 72 3.64 -12.67 7.37
CA THR A 72 3.39 -12.31 5.97
C THR A 72 2.91 -10.86 5.83
N LEU A 73 2.05 -10.37 6.73
CA LEU A 73 1.69 -8.95 6.81
C LEU A 73 2.90 -8.06 7.09
N PHE A 74 3.76 -8.45 8.04
CA PHE A 74 4.95 -7.68 8.37
C PHE A 74 5.89 -7.53 7.17
N ILE A 75 6.13 -8.62 6.43
CA ILE A 75 6.94 -8.61 5.19
C ILE A 75 6.26 -7.74 4.11
N GLY A 76 4.93 -7.82 4.00
CA GLY A 76 4.15 -7.00 3.07
C GLY A 76 4.29 -5.49 3.34
N SER A 77 4.34 -5.07 4.61
CA SER A 77 4.48 -3.65 4.97
C SER A 77 5.81 -3.02 4.50
N TRP A 78 6.90 -3.78 4.41
CA TRP A 78 8.20 -3.26 3.97
C TRP A 78 8.19 -2.76 2.52
N GLY A 79 7.39 -3.37 1.64
CA GLY A 79 7.26 -2.91 0.25
C GLY A 79 6.72 -1.49 0.15
N TYR A 80 5.81 -1.10 1.05
CA TYR A 80 5.25 0.25 1.09
C TYR A 80 6.27 1.29 1.58
N ILE A 81 7.16 0.91 2.49
CA ILE A 81 8.26 1.78 2.95
C ILE A 81 9.23 2.03 1.79
N LEU A 82 9.58 0.98 1.04
CA LEU A 82 10.47 1.10 -0.11
C LEU A 82 9.87 1.98 -1.21
N TYR A 83 8.56 1.85 -1.47
CA TYR A 83 7.84 2.71 -2.41
C TYR A 83 7.90 4.19 -2.00
N SER A 84 7.58 4.53 -0.75
CA SER A 84 7.67 5.91 -0.25
C SER A 84 9.09 6.47 -0.37
N GLY A 85 10.11 5.66 -0.08
CA GLY A 85 11.51 6.03 -0.28
C GLY A 85 11.87 6.27 -1.75
N SER A 86 11.29 5.50 -2.66
CA SER A 86 11.52 5.65 -4.10
C SER A 86 10.91 6.93 -4.68
N LEU A 87 9.76 7.38 -4.17
CA LEU A 87 9.17 8.67 -4.55
C LEU A 87 10.06 9.85 -4.09
N LEU A 88 10.64 9.78 -2.89
CA LEU A 88 11.60 10.78 -2.43
C LEU A 88 12.88 10.79 -3.28
N ALA A 89 13.33 9.63 -3.75
CA ALA A 89 14.47 9.54 -4.67
C ALA A 89 14.16 10.10 -6.07
N MET A 90 12.90 9.99 -6.51
CA MET A 90 12.43 10.60 -7.76
C MET A 90 12.38 12.12 -7.64
N ASP A 91 11.83 12.65 -6.55
CA ASP A 91 11.77 14.09 -6.26
C ASP A 91 13.18 14.73 -6.19
N LYS A 92 14.12 14.10 -5.47
CA LYS A 92 15.52 14.58 -5.39
C LYS A 92 16.32 14.40 -6.68
N GLY A 93 15.97 13.40 -7.49
CA GLY A 93 16.62 13.09 -8.76
C GLY A 93 16.04 13.86 -9.94
N TYR A 94 15.04 14.71 -9.69
CA TYR A 94 14.36 15.52 -10.69
C TYR A 94 15.13 16.81 -10.95
N ASN A 95 15.56 17.00 -12.20
CA ASN A 95 16.15 18.27 -12.63
C ASN A 95 15.07 19.17 -13.22
N ALA A 96 14.66 20.20 -12.48
CA ALA A 96 13.60 21.12 -12.88
C ALA A 96 13.91 21.93 -14.16
N THR A 97 15.19 22.05 -14.55
CA THR A 97 15.62 22.79 -15.74
C THR A 97 15.54 21.95 -17.01
N THR A 98 15.86 20.66 -16.96
CA THR A 98 15.78 19.75 -18.11
C THR A 98 14.48 18.92 -18.14
N LYS A 99 13.69 18.93 -17.06
CA LYS A 99 12.51 18.07 -16.85
C LYS A 99 12.83 16.57 -16.97
N GLU A 100 14.08 16.19 -16.72
CA GLU A 100 14.54 14.81 -16.83
C GLU A 100 14.82 14.22 -15.44
N TYR A 101 14.54 12.93 -15.31
CA TYR A 101 14.89 12.14 -14.14
C TYR A 101 16.25 11.49 -14.35
N THR A 102 17.04 11.44 -13.29
CA THR A 102 18.27 10.64 -13.30
C THR A 102 17.91 9.15 -13.49
N SER A 103 18.56 8.47 -14.44
CA SER A 103 18.28 7.06 -14.76
C SER A 103 18.37 6.12 -13.56
N ALA A 104 19.24 6.43 -12.59
CA ALA A 104 19.35 5.68 -11.34
C ALA A 104 18.07 5.77 -10.48
N SER A 105 17.45 6.95 -10.39
CA SER A 105 16.24 7.16 -9.60
C SER A 105 15.03 6.49 -10.27
N THR A 106 14.92 6.54 -11.59
CA THR A 106 13.82 5.88 -12.35
C THR A 106 13.91 4.36 -12.23
N ASN A 107 15.11 3.79 -12.35
CA ASN A 107 15.31 2.35 -12.17
C ASN A 107 14.99 1.90 -10.75
N PHE A 108 15.35 2.69 -9.74
CA PHE A 108 14.99 2.42 -8.35
C PHE A 108 13.47 2.47 -8.13
N PHE A 109 12.78 3.43 -8.75
CA PHE A 109 11.32 3.52 -8.70
C PHE A 109 10.62 2.31 -9.33
N TYR A 110 11.08 1.83 -10.48
CA TYR A 110 10.56 0.61 -11.10
C TYR A 110 10.82 -0.64 -10.25
N ALA A 111 12.03 -0.78 -9.70
CA ALA A 111 12.35 -1.89 -8.80
C ALA A 111 11.48 -1.85 -7.53
N ALA A 112 11.29 -0.67 -6.94
CA ALA A 112 10.44 -0.49 -5.76
C ALA A 112 8.98 -0.84 -6.04
N ASN A 113 8.42 -0.46 -7.21
CA ASN A 113 7.06 -0.83 -7.61
C ASN A 113 6.90 -2.34 -7.88
N ALA A 114 7.90 -2.98 -8.48
CA ALA A 114 7.90 -4.44 -8.66
C ALA A 114 7.89 -5.16 -7.31
N ILE A 115 8.77 -4.77 -6.37
CA ILE A 115 8.83 -5.33 -5.02
C ILE A 115 7.54 -5.04 -4.26
N LEU A 116 6.98 -3.84 -4.39
CA LEU A 116 5.69 -3.49 -3.80
C LEU A 116 4.58 -4.40 -4.32
N GLY A 117 4.56 -4.75 -5.60
CA GLY A 117 3.60 -5.72 -6.17
C GLY A 117 3.69 -7.09 -5.49
N ILE A 118 4.90 -7.60 -5.27
CA ILE A 118 5.14 -8.87 -4.56
C ILE A 118 4.62 -8.76 -3.10
N CYS A 119 5.01 -7.71 -2.40
CA CYS A 119 4.61 -7.43 -1.02
C CYS A 119 3.09 -7.24 -0.88
N ALA A 120 2.43 -6.60 -1.85
CA ALA A 120 0.99 -6.43 -1.90
C ALA A 120 0.27 -7.78 -2.09
N GLY A 121 0.83 -8.68 -2.92
CA GLY A 121 0.42 -10.08 -3.06
C GLY A 121 0.28 -10.77 -1.71
N PHE A 122 1.33 -10.68 -0.92
CA PHE A 122 1.38 -11.26 0.42
C PHE A 122 0.46 -10.56 1.42
N LEU A 123 0.44 -9.22 1.44
CA LEU A 123 -0.37 -8.43 2.37
C LEU A 123 -1.87 -8.71 2.20
N TRP A 124 -2.38 -8.63 0.97
CA TRP A 124 -3.80 -8.82 0.69
C TRP A 124 -4.23 -10.27 0.90
N THR A 125 -3.37 -11.23 0.58
CA THR A 125 -3.67 -12.64 0.84
C THR A 125 -3.71 -12.95 2.34
N ALA A 126 -2.77 -12.41 3.11
CA ALA A 126 -2.74 -12.55 4.57
C ALA A 126 -3.97 -11.88 5.22
N GLN A 127 -4.34 -10.69 4.75
CA GLN A 127 -5.56 -10.00 5.19
C GLN A 127 -6.82 -10.83 4.90
N GLY A 128 -6.94 -11.38 3.68
CA GLY A 128 -8.06 -12.24 3.31
C GLY A 128 -8.18 -13.48 4.19
N GLN A 129 -7.06 -14.14 4.48
CA GLN A 129 -7.03 -15.28 5.41
C GLN A 129 -7.46 -14.90 6.83
N MET A 130 -7.01 -13.76 7.36
CA MET A 130 -7.38 -13.29 8.71
C MET A 130 -8.87 -12.92 8.80
N CYS A 131 -9.40 -12.21 7.81
CA CYS A 131 -10.82 -11.87 7.74
C CYS A 131 -11.70 -13.12 7.64
N MET A 132 -11.21 -14.19 7.01
CA MET A 132 -11.95 -15.44 6.90
C MET A 132 -11.84 -16.33 8.14
N SER A 133 -10.75 -16.23 8.91
CA SER A 133 -10.43 -17.16 10.01
C SER A 133 -10.76 -16.64 11.41
N TYR A 134 -10.81 -15.32 11.63
CA TYR A 134 -10.94 -14.74 12.98
C TYR A 134 -12.38 -14.49 13.47
N PRO A 135 -13.35 -14.05 12.64
CA PRO A 135 -14.72 -13.85 13.07
C PRO A 135 -15.57 -15.13 13.06
N THR A 136 -16.57 -15.19 13.94
CA THR A 136 -17.69 -16.13 13.83
C THR A 136 -18.53 -15.82 12.58
N THR A 137 -19.22 -16.81 12.02
CA THR A 137 -20.01 -16.68 10.79
C THR A 137 -21.02 -15.54 10.84
N GLU A 138 -21.56 -15.23 12.02
CA GLU A 138 -22.53 -14.15 12.27
C GLU A 138 -21.90 -12.75 12.26
N THR A 139 -20.62 -12.60 12.61
CA THR A 139 -19.94 -11.29 12.75
C THR A 139 -18.93 -11.00 11.65
N LYS A 140 -18.70 -11.96 10.74
CA LYS A 140 -17.71 -11.87 9.65
C LYS A 140 -17.91 -10.65 8.75
N GLY A 141 -19.16 -10.37 8.37
CA GLY A 141 -19.49 -9.21 7.53
C GLY A 141 -19.17 -7.88 8.21
N THR A 142 -19.48 -7.74 9.50
CA THR A 142 -19.25 -6.50 10.26
C THR A 142 -17.77 -6.22 10.44
N TYR A 143 -16.95 -7.23 10.75
CA TYR A 143 -15.51 -7.04 10.90
C TYR A 143 -14.82 -6.73 9.56
N PHE A 144 -15.30 -7.34 8.48
CA PHE A 144 -14.86 -7.01 7.13
C PHE A 144 -15.24 -5.57 6.75
N ALA A 145 -16.44 -5.12 7.11
CA ALA A 145 -16.88 -3.75 6.90
C ALA A 145 -16.01 -2.74 7.67
N TYR A 146 -15.71 -3.00 8.95
CA TYR A 146 -14.81 -2.12 9.73
C TYR A 146 -13.44 -1.99 9.09
N PHE A 147 -12.87 -3.09 8.58
CA PHE A 147 -11.61 -3.06 7.85
C PHE A 147 -11.66 -2.13 6.63
N TRP A 148 -12.66 -2.31 5.78
CA TRP A 148 -12.79 -1.52 4.55
C TRP A 148 -13.13 -0.05 4.81
N VAL A 149 -13.93 0.24 5.83
CA VAL A 149 -14.21 1.63 6.25
C VAL A 149 -12.91 2.31 6.68
N ILE A 150 -12.13 1.68 7.56
CA ILE A 150 -10.86 2.23 8.03
C ILE A 150 -9.85 2.38 6.88
N PHE A 151 -9.75 1.39 5.99
CA PHE A 151 -8.86 1.47 4.83
C PHE A 151 -9.23 2.63 3.89
N ASN A 152 -10.51 2.79 3.54
CA ASN A 152 -10.95 3.87 2.65
C ASN A 152 -10.80 5.26 3.26
N LEU A 153 -10.90 5.39 4.59
CA LEU A 153 -10.60 6.66 5.27
C LEU A 153 -9.16 7.14 4.98
N GLY A 154 -8.21 6.24 4.74
CA GLY A 154 -6.85 6.59 4.33
C GLY A 154 -6.83 7.29 2.97
N GLY A 155 -7.59 6.77 2.00
CA GLY A 155 -7.77 7.40 0.71
C GLY A 155 -8.49 8.75 0.81
N THR A 156 -9.52 8.86 1.65
CA THR A 156 -10.22 10.13 1.90
C THR A 156 -9.29 11.19 2.48
N LEU A 157 -8.43 10.85 3.43
CA LEU A 157 -7.43 11.77 3.97
C LEU A 157 -6.41 12.19 2.90
N GLY A 158 -6.00 11.27 2.03
CA GLY A 158 -5.17 11.58 0.87
C GLY A 158 -5.80 12.61 -0.08
N GLY A 159 -7.08 12.42 -0.40
CA GLY A 159 -7.83 13.38 -1.21
C GLY A 159 -8.01 14.74 -0.53
N LEU A 160 -8.24 14.77 0.79
CA LEU A 160 -8.31 16.01 1.56
C LEU A 160 -6.97 16.75 1.59
N LEU A 161 -5.84 16.02 1.69
CA LEU A 161 -4.51 16.59 1.61
C LEU A 161 -4.25 17.18 0.21
N ALA A 162 -4.57 16.45 -0.86
CA ALA A 162 -4.46 16.94 -2.23
C ALA A 162 -5.32 18.19 -2.46
N PHE A 163 -6.54 18.22 -1.92
CA PHE A 163 -7.39 19.41 -1.95
C PHE A 163 -6.74 20.57 -1.22
N GLY A 164 -6.23 20.36 0.00
CA GLY A 164 -5.57 21.39 0.79
C GLY A 164 -4.34 21.99 0.11
N THR A 165 -3.49 21.16 -0.51
CA THR A 165 -2.30 21.63 -1.25
C THR A 165 -2.66 22.38 -2.52
N ASN A 166 -3.78 22.04 -3.16
CA ASN A 166 -4.24 22.71 -4.38
C ASN A 166 -5.20 23.89 -4.11
N TYR A 167 -5.72 24.04 -2.89
CA TYR A 167 -6.74 25.03 -2.55
C TYR A 167 -6.32 26.48 -2.85
N ASN A 168 -5.03 26.78 -2.74
CA ASN A 168 -4.49 28.12 -3.00
C ASN A 168 -3.76 28.23 -4.34
N ASN A 169 -3.59 27.12 -5.07
CA ASN A 169 -3.08 27.15 -6.43
C ASN A 169 -4.23 27.50 -7.36
N LYS A 170 -4.30 28.77 -7.76
CA LYS A 170 -5.09 29.18 -8.92
C LYS A 170 -4.52 28.41 -10.11
N GLY A 171 -5.27 27.41 -10.58
CA GLY A 171 -4.89 26.57 -11.70
C GLY A 171 -4.41 27.40 -12.88
N VAL A 172 -3.35 26.91 -13.53
CA VAL A 172 -3.16 27.14 -14.95
C VAL A 172 -4.09 26.19 -15.68
#